data_AF-A0A699RIG2-F1
#
_entry.id   AF-A0A699RIG2-F1
#
_cell.length_a   1.000
_cell.length_b   1.000
_cell.length_c   1.000
_cell.angle_alpha   90.00
_cell.angle_beta   90.00
_cell.angle_gamma   90.00
#
_symmetry.space_group_name_H-M   'P 1'
#
loop_
_entity.id
_entity.type
_entity.pdbx_description
1 polymer ?
#
loop_
_entity_poly.entity_id
_entity_poly.type
_entity_poly.pdbx_seq_one_letter_code
_entity_poly.pdbx_strand_id
1 'polypeptide(L)'
;MLPADNHRQKSLQLQENYETFELLRQQELYPQYMRNMLHLNNGDGTNGYLRDYTNKDFLRYWGDYKIKKAMAKEPFLLMDLVTAMPSTSVPDYIFKNEHNLTFSNKQQEWGLNQTNMSNGAIYADLDNDGDLDLVVNTINQPAGIYRNHSTDANHSAYLGLKLQGTDKNTQAVGAK
;
A
#
# COMPACT_ATOMS: atom_id res chain seq x y z
N MET A 1 12.61 32.94 -4.62
CA MET A 1 13.06 32.09 -3.50
C MET A 1 11.82 31.44 -2.91
N LEU A 2 11.83 30.12 -2.73
CA LEU A 2 10.74 29.42 -2.06
C LEU A 2 10.90 29.57 -0.53
N PRO A 3 9.81 29.56 0.26
CA PRO A 3 9.85 29.78 1.71
C PRO A 3 10.49 28.59 2.46
N ALA A 4 10.90 28.84 3.71
CA ALA A 4 11.80 28.00 4.50
C ALA A 4 11.13 26.90 5.33
N ASP A 5 9.81 26.76 5.31
CA ASP A 5 9.06 25.94 6.26
C ASP A 5 8.06 24.97 5.62
N ASN A 6 8.18 23.69 5.99
CA ASN A 6 7.37 22.56 5.54
C ASN A 6 5.99 22.48 6.24
N HIS A 7 5.34 23.62 6.51
CA HIS A 7 3.98 23.63 7.05
C HIS A 7 2.94 23.34 5.95
N ARG A 8 2.75 22.04 5.71
CA ARG A 8 1.48 21.37 5.39
C ARG A 8 0.52 22.12 4.43
N GLN A 9 0.87 22.17 3.15
CA GLN A 9 -0.14 22.27 2.10
C GLN A 9 -0.61 20.87 1.70
N LYS A 10 -1.62 20.35 2.42
CA LYS A 10 -2.58 19.39 1.86
C LYS A 10 -3.48 20.12 0.84
N SER A 11 -2.87 20.67 -0.21
CA SER A 11 -3.56 21.39 -1.29
C SER A 11 -2.93 21.09 -2.64
N LEU A 12 -2.50 19.83 -2.84
CA LEU A 12 -2.02 19.32 -4.12
C LEU A 12 -2.82 18.08 -4.51
N GLN A 13 -4.14 18.22 -4.55
CA GLN A 13 -4.96 17.39 -5.41
C GLN A 13 -5.42 18.30 -6.54
N LEU A 14 -4.80 18.17 -7.71
CA LEU A 14 -5.44 18.64 -8.94
C LEU A 14 -6.81 17.97 -8.95
N GLN A 15 -7.89 18.75 -8.87
CA GLN A 15 -9.22 18.21 -9.02
C GLN A 15 -9.28 17.54 -10.40
N GLU A 16 -9.37 16.22 -10.44
CA GLU A 16 -9.66 15.51 -11.67
C GLU A 16 -11.04 15.98 -12.15
N ASN A 17 -11.08 16.59 -13.33
CA ASN A 17 -12.35 16.99 -13.93
C ASN A 17 -13.03 15.75 -14.57
N TYR A 18 -14.36 15.82 -14.70
CA TYR A 18 -15.19 14.70 -15.18
C TYR A 18 -14.73 14.13 -16.54
N GLU A 19 -14.20 14.99 -17.41
CA GLU A 19 -13.67 14.61 -18.72
C GLU A 19 -12.44 13.70 -18.62
N THR A 20 -11.54 14.00 -17.68
CA THR A 20 -10.36 13.14 -17.42
C THR A 20 -10.79 11.81 -16.82
N PHE A 21 -11.79 11.81 -15.93
CA PHE A 21 -12.34 10.61 -15.32
C PHE A 21 -12.95 9.64 -16.35
N GLU A 22 -13.82 10.13 -17.24
CA GLU A 22 -14.44 9.27 -18.26
C GLU A 22 -13.42 8.78 -19.29
N LEU A 23 -12.43 9.61 -19.64
CA LEU A 23 -11.36 9.20 -20.55
C LEU A 23 -10.50 8.06 -19.96
N LEU A 24 -10.15 8.14 -18.68
CA LEU A 24 -9.45 7.06 -17.98
C LEU A 24 -10.29 5.77 -18.01
N ARG A 25 -11.59 5.88 -17.72
CA ARG A 25 -12.52 4.73 -17.73
C ARG A 25 -12.64 4.07 -19.11
N GLN A 26 -12.66 4.85 -20.18
CA GLN A 26 -12.68 4.36 -21.57
C GLN A 26 -11.38 3.65 -21.98
N GLN A 27 -10.26 3.99 -21.34
CA GLN A 27 -8.97 3.35 -21.53
C GLN A 27 -8.72 2.17 -20.57
N GLU A 28 -9.79 1.68 -19.92
CA GLU A 28 -9.75 0.62 -18.89
C GLU A 28 -8.88 0.98 -17.66
N LEU A 29 -8.68 2.28 -17.40
CA LEU A 29 -7.96 2.79 -16.25
C LEU A 29 -8.95 3.21 -15.16
N TYR A 30 -8.92 2.48 -14.05
CA TYR A 30 -9.85 2.68 -12.95
C TYR A 30 -9.26 3.61 -11.87
N PRO A 31 -10.03 4.61 -11.39
CA PRO A 31 -9.59 5.48 -10.31
C PRO A 31 -9.45 4.68 -9.01
N GLN A 32 -8.31 4.85 -8.35
CA GLN A 32 -7.99 4.18 -7.10
C GLN A 32 -8.29 5.14 -5.94
N TYR A 33 -9.33 4.84 -5.16
CA TYR A 33 -9.64 5.57 -3.93
C TYR A 33 -9.02 4.84 -2.73
N MET A 34 -8.00 5.44 -2.10
CA MET A 34 -7.45 4.89 -0.85
C MET A 34 -8.44 5.08 0.31
N ARG A 35 -8.73 4.01 1.06
CA ARG A 35 -9.30 4.10 2.41
C ARG A 35 -8.20 3.79 3.43
N ASN A 36 -8.10 4.67 4.44
CA ASN A 36 -7.02 4.79 5.42
C ASN A 36 -6.59 3.49 6.14
N MET A 37 -5.30 3.37 6.47
CA MET A 37 -4.80 3.05 7.83
C MET A 37 -3.31 3.45 8.03
N LEU A 38 -2.94 3.55 9.32
CA LEU A 38 -1.88 4.36 9.96
C LEU A 38 -0.43 3.94 9.62
N HIS A 39 0.44 4.89 9.23
CA HIS A 39 1.91 4.87 9.40
C HIS A 39 2.49 6.30 9.51
N LEU A 40 3.62 6.44 10.21
CA LEU A 40 4.40 7.69 10.26
C LEU A 40 5.03 7.93 8.87
N ASN A 41 4.61 9.00 8.21
CA ASN A 41 5.03 9.36 6.85
C ASN A 41 6.37 10.13 6.90
N ASN A 42 7.44 9.52 6.37
CA ASN A 42 8.78 10.13 6.29
C ASN A 42 8.98 11.04 5.05
N GLY A 43 7.94 11.32 4.27
CA GLY A 43 7.98 12.31 3.19
C GLY A 43 8.78 11.90 1.95
N ASP A 44 9.14 10.62 1.80
CA ASP A 44 9.95 10.09 0.70
C ASP A 44 9.14 9.33 -0.38
N GLY A 45 7.81 9.28 -0.27
CA GLY A 45 6.94 8.69 -1.30
C GLY A 45 6.84 7.16 -1.27
N THR A 46 7.24 6.51 -0.17
CA THR A 46 7.17 5.04 -0.03
C THR A 46 5.78 4.56 0.41
N ASN A 47 4.83 4.51 -0.53
CA ASN A 47 3.79 3.47 -0.71
C ASN A 47 2.60 3.94 -1.61
N GLY A 48 2.08 3.00 -2.42
CA GLY A 48 0.68 3.02 -2.87
C GLY A 48 0.28 3.70 -4.20
N TYR A 49 1.19 4.08 -5.10
CA TYR A 49 0.79 4.62 -6.43
C TYR A 49 1.41 3.85 -7.60
N LEU A 50 0.58 3.11 -8.35
CA LEU A 50 0.97 2.45 -9.60
C LEU A 50 1.61 3.41 -10.61
N ARG A 51 1.16 4.67 -10.59
CA ARG A 51 1.67 5.73 -11.47
C ARG A 51 1.83 7.00 -10.65
N ASP A 52 3.07 7.42 -10.46
CA ASP A 52 3.38 8.60 -9.67
C ASP A 52 3.32 9.87 -10.55
N TYR A 53 2.15 10.50 -10.57
CA TYR A 53 1.93 11.77 -11.26
C TYR A 53 2.61 12.96 -10.57
N THR A 54 3.10 12.78 -9.33
CA THR A 54 3.80 13.80 -8.55
C THR A 54 5.31 13.77 -8.75
N ASN A 55 5.82 12.75 -9.45
CA ASN A 55 7.23 12.58 -9.76
C ASN A 55 7.76 13.79 -10.57
N LYS A 56 8.80 14.45 -10.06
CA LYS A 56 9.35 15.67 -10.67
C LYS A 56 10.01 15.42 -12.03
N ASP A 57 10.62 14.25 -12.21
CA ASP A 57 11.21 13.86 -13.50
C ASP A 57 10.11 13.61 -14.53
N PHE A 58 9.00 13.00 -14.10
CA PHE A 58 7.80 12.85 -14.92
C PHE A 58 7.16 14.20 -15.29
N LEU A 59 7.01 15.12 -14.35
CA LEU A 59 6.47 16.46 -14.61
C LEU A 59 7.32 17.25 -15.61
N ARG A 60 8.65 17.13 -15.53
CA ARG A 60 9.58 17.70 -16.51
C ARG A 60 9.41 17.06 -17.88
N TYR A 61 9.41 15.72 -17.94
CA TYR A 61 9.16 14.97 -19.17
C TYR A 61 7.83 15.36 -19.83
N TRP A 62 6.77 15.50 -19.03
CA TRP A 62 5.45 15.91 -19.48
C TRP A 62 5.44 17.32 -20.09
N GLY A 63 6.12 18.27 -19.45
CA GLY A 63 6.31 19.62 -19.98
C GLY A 63 7.00 19.60 -21.34
N ASP A 64 8.11 18.88 -21.45
CA ASP A 64 8.89 18.75 -22.69
C ASP A 64 8.10 18.04 -23.80
N TYR A 65 7.35 16.99 -23.45
CA TYR A 65 6.50 16.23 -24.38
C TYR A 65 5.38 17.10 -24.96
N LYS A 66 4.68 17.88 -24.11
CA LYS A 66 3.62 18.81 -24.55
C LYS A 66 4.15 19.88 -25.50
N ILE A 67 5.32 20.45 -25.19
CA ILE A 67 5.95 21.46 -26.04
C ILE A 67 6.32 20.85 -27.41
N LYS A 68 6.93 19.66 -27.43
CA LYS A 68 7.28 18.96 -28.68
C LYS A 68 6.07 18.66 -29.56
N LYS A 69 4.99 18.10 -28.98
CA LYS A 69 3.75 17.81 -29.72
C LYS A 69 3.09 19.08 -30.26
N ALA A 70 3.06 20.16 -29.49
CA ALA A 70 2.55 21.45 -29.92
C ALA A 70 3.37 22.04 -31.09
N MET A 71 4.71 21.96 -31.03
CA MET A 71 5.59 22.37 -32.12
C MET A 71 5.36 21.55 -33.40
N ALA A 72 5.11 20.25 -33.26
CA ALA A 72 4.83 19.34 -34.37
C ALA A 72 3.38 19.44 -34.91
N LYS A 73 2.51 20.25 -34.27
CA LYS A 73 1.05 20.31 -34.53
C LYS A 73 0.36 18.95 -34.42
N GLU A 74 0.88 18.08 -33.57
CA GLU A 74 0.31 16.77 -33.30
C GLU A 74 -0.59 16.82 -32.07
N PRO A 75 -1.68 16.04 -32.03
CA PRO A 75 -2.47 15.90 -30.81
C PRO A 75 -1.63 15.25 -29.71
N PHE A 76 -1.80 15.75 -28.48
CA PHE A 76 -1.26 15.06 -27.31
C PHE A 76 -2.16 13.85 -27.01
N LEU A 77 -1.55 12.69 -26.71
CA LEU A 77 -2.29 11.50 -26.34
C LEU A 77 -2.10 11.25 -24.85
N LEU A 78 -3.22 11.15 -24.12
CA LEU A 78 -3.16 10.84 -22.68
C LEU A 78 -2.51 9.46 -22.44
N MET A 79 -2.70 8.51 -23.35
CA MET A 79 -2.15 7.17 -23.21
C MET A 79 -0.61 7.17 -23.20
N ASP A 80 0.04 7.94 -24.08
CA ASP A 80 1.51 8.08 -24.11
C ASP A 80 2.05 8.56 -22.76
N LEU A 81 1.34 9.50 -22.15
CA LEU A 81 1.67 10.11 -20.86
C LEU A 81 1.47 9.11 -19.73
N VAL A 82 0.39 8.33 -19.79
CA VAL A 82 0.07 7.26 -18.84
C VAL A 82 1.08 6.10 -18.92
N THR A 83 1.56 5.75 -20.10
CA THR A 83 2.60 4.73 -20.30
C THR A 83 3.98 5.21 -19.88
N ALA A 84 4.25 6.52 -20.00
CA ALA A 84 5.51 7.13 -19.58
C ALA A 84 5.59 7.42 -18.07
N MET A 85 4.47 7.33 -17.32
CA MET A 85 4.50 7.49 -15.88
C MET A 85 5.29 6.35 -15.23
N PRO A 86 6.34 6.67 -14.45
CA PRO A 86 7.11 5.64 -13.77
C PRO A 86 6.24 4.95 -12.71
N SER A 87 6.44 3.65 -12.59
CA SER A 87 5.92 2.82 -11.51
C SER A 87 7.10 2.40 -10.65
N THR A 88 7.15 2.85 -9.40
CA THR A 88 8.23 2.50 -8.48
C THR A 88 7.74 1.44 -7.51
N SER A 89 8.27 0.22 -7.65
CA SER A 89 8.02 -0.84 -6.68
C SER A 89 9.14 -0.83 -5.64
N VAL A 90 8.76 -0.79 -4.36
CA VAL A 90 9.70 -0.75 -3.22
C VAL A 90 9.35 -1.87 -2.23
N PRO A 91 10.30 -2.35 -1.41
CA PRO A 91 9.98 -3.29 -0.35
C PRO A 91 9.13 -2.62 0.74
N ASP A 92 8.28 -3.41 1.40
CA ASP A 92 7.58 -2.98 2.60
C ASP A 92 8.52 -2.88 3.79
N TYR A 93 8.28 -1.92 4.69
CA TYR A 93 9.02 -1.81 5.94
C TYR A 93 8.21 -2.34 7.11
N ILE A 94 8.87 -3.06 8.02
CA ILE A 94 8.32 -3.48 9.30
C ILE A 94 9.29 -3.12 10.42
N PHE A 95 8.73 -2.64 11.53
CA PHE A 95 9.50 -2.16 12.67
C PHE A 95 9.12 -2.91 13.94
N LYS A 96 10.11 -3.38 14.69
CA LYS A 96 9.92 -3.95 16.02
C LYS A 96 9.98 -2.83 17.06
N ASN A 97 8.98 -2.78 17.94
CA ASN A 97 9.02 -1.93 19.12
C ASN A 97 9.98 -2.53 20.16
N GLU A 98 10.94 -1.74 20.63
CA GLU A 98 11.94 -2.17 21.63
C GLU A 98 11.51 -1.85 23.08
N HIS A 99 10.25 -1.45 23.29
CA HIS A 99 9.64 -1.17 24.60
C HIS A 99 10.26 0.01 25.38
N ASN A 100 11.05 0.83 24.70
CA ASN A 100 11.70 2.02 25.25
C ASN A 100 11.47 3.26 24.36
N LEU A 101 10.36 3.27 23.62
CA LEU A 101 10.02 4.29 22.60
C LEU A 101 10.97 4.31 21.39
N THR A 102 11.82 3.28 21.23
CA THR A 102 12.63 3.09 20.02
C THR A 102 12.11 1.93 19.18
N PHE A 103 12.44 1.97 17.89
CA PHE A 103 12.00 1.01 16.89
C PHE A 103 13.18 0.54 16.06
N SER A 104 13.31 -0.76 15.85
CA SER A 104 14.32 -1.34 14.96
C SER A 104 13.68 -1.76 13.64
N ASN A 105 14.34 -1.44 12.52
CA ASN A 105 13.90 -1.92 11.21
C ASN A 105 14.19 -3.43 11.12
N LYS A 106 13.14 -4.22 10.86
CA LYS A 106 13.19 -5.68 10.72
C LYS A 106 12.81 -6.17 9.32
N GLN A 107 12.65 -5.26 8.37
CA GLN A 107 12.31 -5.54 6.97
C GLN A 107 13.08 -6.71 6.38
N GLN A 108 14.41 -6.70 6.48
CA GLN A 108 15.24 -7.77 5.93
C GLN A 108 15.21 -9.05 6.77
N GLU A 109 15.28 -8.91 8.09
CA GLU A 109 15.34 -10.02 9.05
C GLU A 109 14.05 -10.86 9.05
N TRP A 110 12.90 -10.22 8.88
CA TRP A 110 11.58 -10.86 8.88
C TRP A 110 11.07 -11.17 7.47
N GLY A 111 11.89 -10.97 6.44
CA GLY A 111 11.60 -11.47 5.09
C GLY A 111 10.74 -10.57 4.21
N LEU A 112 10.46 -9.33 4.60
CA LEU A 112 9.72 -8.35 3.78
C LEU A 112 10.62 -7.70 2.71
N ASN A 113 11.39 -8.51 1.99
CA ASN A 113 12.35 -8.06 0.98
C ASN A 113 11.75 -7.92 -0.42
N GLN A 114 10.57 -8.47 -0.63
CA GLN A 114 9.91 -8.42 -1.94
C GLN A 114 9.50 -6.99 -2.26
N THR A 115 9.98 -6.50 -3.40
CA THR A 115 9.49 -5.24 -3.96
C THR A 115 8.06 -5.42 -4.42
N ASN A 116 7.17 -4.57 -3.92
CA ASN A 116 5.77 -4.59 -4.30
C ASN A 116 5.20 -3.18 -4.37
N MET A 117 3.88 -3.08 -4.53
CA MET A 117 3.14 -1.83 -4.43
C MET A 117 1.98 -2.05 -3.47
N SER A 118 2.31 -2.08 -2.18
CA SER A 118 1.33 -2.31 -1.13
C SER A 118 0.44 -1.07 -0.91
N ASN A 119 -0.82 -1.32 -0.55
CA ASN A 119 -1.79 -0.26 -0.22
C ASN A 119 -2.53 -0.50 1.11
N GLY A 120 -2.30 -1.63 1.76
CA GLY A 120 -2.97 -2.00 3.00
C GLY A 120 -2.46 -3.32 3.55
N ALA A 121 -2.62 -3.49 4.85
CA ALA A 121 -2.29 -4.72 5.54
C ALA A 121 -3.27 -5.02 6.68
N ILE A 122 -3.44 -6.29 6.99
CA ILE A 122 -4.20 -6.78 8.13
C ILE A 122 -3.39 -7.84 8.88
N TYR A 123 -3.69 -7.99 10.17
CA TYR A 123 -3.17 -9.06 11.00
C TYR A 123 -4.29 -10.05 11.33
N ALA A 124 -4.03 -11.34 11.16
CA ALA A 124 -4.98 -12.41 11.49
C ALA A 124 -4.21 -13.70 11.77
N ASP A 125 -4.69 -14.51 12.71
CA ASP A 125 -4.19 -15.87 12.95
C ASP A 125 -4.82 -16.80 11.89
N LEU A 126 -4.09 -17.13 10.81
CA LEU A 126 -4.64 -17.87 9.67
C LEU A 126 -4.57 -19.38 9.84
N ASP A 127 -3.63 -19.87 10.63
CA ASP A 127 -3.42 -21.30 10.90
C ASP A 127 -3.87 -21.72 12.31
N ASN A 128 -4.38 -20.78 13.10
CA ASN A 128 -4.94 -20.98 14.43
C ASN A 128 -3.88 -21.53 15.42
N ASP A 129 -2.65 -21.03 15.31
CA ASP A 129 -1.54 -21.40 16.19
C ASP A 129 -1.28 -20.39 17.33
N GLY A 130 -2.04 -19.29 17.34
CA GLY A 130 -2.02 -18.28 18.39
C GLY A 130 -1.07 -17.12 18.16
N ASP A 131 -0.31 -17.12 17.05
CA ASP A 131 0.35 -15.91 16.57
C ASP A 131 -0.35 -15.28 15.36
N LEU A 132 -0.19 -13.96 15.21
CA LEU A 132 -0.84 -13.22 14.15
C LEU A 132 0.05 -13.21 12.92
N ASP A 133 -0.47 -13.72 11.81
CA ASP A 133 0.09 -13.56 10.47
C ASP A 133 -0.19 -12.17 9.91
N LEU A 134 0.58 -11.78 8.89
CA LEU A 134 0.43 -10.53 8.17
C LEU A 134 -0.03 -10.79 6.74
N VAL A 135 -1.15 -10.19 6.34
CA VAL A 135 -1.63 -10.18 4.96
C VAL A 135 -1.49 -8.78 4.39
N VAL A 136 -0.80 -8.64 3.26
CA VAL A 136 -0.55 -7.38 2.56
C VAL A 136 -1.24 -7.39 1.21
N ASN A 137 -2.06 -6.38 0.93
CA ASN A 137 -2.63 -6.19 -0.40
C ASN A 137 -1.63 -5.48 -1.31
N THR A 138 -1.47 -6.01 -2.52
CA THR A 138 -0.56 -5.48 -3.54
C THR A 138 -1.32 -5.12 -4.80
N ILE A 139 -1.00 -3.97 -5.40
CA ILE A 139 -1.61 -3.54 -6.66
C ILE A 139 -1.15 -4.45 -7.81
N ASN A 140 -2.12 -4.96 -8.60
CA ASN A 140 -1.90 -5.81 -9.78
C ASN A 140 -1.10 -7.10 -9.53
N GLN A 141 -1.01 -7.54 -8.28
CA GLN A 141 -0.37 -8.80 -7.90
C GLN A 141 -1.24 -9.51 -6.85
N PRO A 142 -1.07 -10.83 -6.68
CA PRO A 142 -1.66 -11.52 -5.53
C PRO A 142 -1.26 -10.84 -4.21
N ALA A 143 -2.12 -10.98 -3.20
CA ALA A 143 -1.78 -10.54 -1.85
C ALA A 143 -0.56 -11.30 -1.32
N GLY A 144 0.32 -10.59 -0.61
CA GLY A 144 1.41 -11.21 0.16
C GLY A 144 0.86 -11.77 1.47
N ILE A 145 1.26 -12.99 1.82
CA ILE A 145 0.94 -13.60 3.11
C ILE A 145 2.28 -13.93 3.77
N TYR A 146 2.50 -13.34 4.95
CA TYR A 146 3.70 -13.57 5.76
C TYR A 146 3.26 -14.32 7.01
N ARG A 147 3.67 -15.58 7.07
CA ARG A 147 3.41 -16.44 8.22
C ARG A 147 4.31 -16.05 9.38
N ASN A 148 3.73 -15.86 10.55
CA ASN A 148 4.48 -15.66 11.78
C ASN A 148 4.89 -17.02 12.35
N HIS A 149 6.07 -17.07 12.96
CA HIS A 149 6.71 -18.30 13.46
C HIS A 149 7.16 -18.13 14.92
N SER A 150 6.49 -17.24 15.65
CA SER A 150 6.85 -16.89 17.02
C SER A 150 6.47 -17.99 18.01
N THR A 151 5.35 -18.68 17.73
CA THR A 151 4.84 -19.85 18.44
C THR A 151 5.72 -21.09 18.24
N ASP A 152 6.24 -21.30 17.03
CA ASP A 152 7.16 -22.40 16.68
C ASP A 152 8.41 -22.45 17.58
N ALA A 153 8.84 -21.30 18.10
CA ALA A 153 10.01 -21.17 18.96
C ALA A 153 9.69 -21.26 20.47
N ASN A 154 8.48 -21.68 20.89
CA ASN A 154 8.00 -21.71 22.28
C ASN A 154 7.93 -20.34 22.99
N HIS A 155 7.78 -19.23 22.26
CA HIS A 155 7.80 -17.88 22.85
C HIS A 155 6.42 -17.26 23.11
N SER A 156 5.33 -17.97 22.84
CA SER A 156 3.98 -17.39 22.86
C SER A 156 3.04 -18.15 23.79
N ALA A 157 2.39 -17.43 24.71
CA ALA A 157 1.32 -17.95 25.55
C ALA A 157 -0.02 -17.55 24.94
N TYR A 158 -0.73 -18.50 24.32
CA TYR A 158 -2.09 -18.32 23.85
C TYR A 158 -3.04 -19.31 24.54
N LEU A 159 -4.34 -18.98 24.57
CA LEU A 159 -5.38 -19.85 25.11
C LEU A 159 -6.37 -20.22 23.99
N GLY A 160 -6.28 -21.45 23.50
CA GLY A 160 -7.26 -22.03 22.59
C GLY A 160 -8.36 -22.76 23.37
N LEU A 161 -9.62 -22.38 23.16
CA LEU A 161 -10.77 -23.08 23.73
C LEU A 161 -11.55 -23.79 22.62
N LYS A 162 -11.60 -25.12 22.67
CA LYS A 162 -12.50 -25.92 21.83
C LYS A 162 -13.71 -26.35 22.63
N LEU A 163 -14.85 -25.72 22.37
CA LEU A 163 -16.10 -26.04 23.02
C LEU A 163 -16.77 -27.21 22.30
N GLN A 164 -17.27 -28.18 23.06
CA GLN A 164 -18.05 -29.30 22.55
C GLN A 164 -19.41 -29.30 23.25
N GLY A 165 -20.46 -29.00 22.51
CA GLY A 165 -21.80 -28.97 23.08
C GLY A 165 -22.49 -30.34 23.01
N THR A 166 -23.56 -30.48 23.78
CA THR A 166 -24.32 -31.73 23.92
C THR A 166 -25.51 -31.79 22.97
N ASP A 167 -25.99 -33.01 22.71
CA ASP A 167 -27.17 -33.29 21.89
C ASP A 167 -27.11 -32.65 20.50
N LYS A 168 -28.07 -31.77 20.18
CA LYS A 168 -28.18 -31.10 18.88
C LYS A 168 -27.28 -29.85 18.79
N ASN A 169 -26.66 -29.41 19.88
CA ASN A 169 -25.80 -28.22 19.92
C ASN A 169 -24.31 -28.59 19.83
N THR A 170 -23.91 -29.42 18.87
CA THR A 170 -22.54 -29.95 18.78
C THR A 170 -21.46 -28.87 18.63
N GLN A 171 -21.81 -27.68 18.12
CA GLN A 171 -20.93 -26.53 17.96
C GLN A 171 -20.91 -25.58 19.18
N ALA A 172 -21.59 -25.93 20.28
CA ALA A 172 -21.68 -25.11 21.49
C ALA A 172 -22.13 -23.66 21.22
N VAL A 173 -23.05 -23.47 20.27
CA VAL A 173 -23.59 -22.14 19.93
C VAL A 173 -24.26 -21.55 21.17
N GLY A 174 -23.87 -20.33 21.54
CA GLY A 174 -24.40 -19.61 22.70
C GLY A 174 -23.70 -19.90 24.04
N ALA A 175 -22.58 -20.63 24.06
CA ALA A 175 -21.75 -20.79 25.25
C ALA A 175 -21.24 -19.43 25.77
N LYS A 176 -21.17 -19.28 27.10
CA LYS A 176 -20.75 -18.07 27.82
C LYS A 176 -19.93 -18.44 29.04
#